data_AF-A0A923R6Q6-F1
#
_entry.id   AF-A0A923R6Q6-F1
#
_cell.length_a   1.000
_cell.length_b   1.000
_cell.length_c   1.000
_cell.angle_alpha   90.00
_cell.angle_beta   90.00
_cell.angle_gamma   90.00
#
_symmetry.space_group_name_H-M   'P 1'
#
loop_
_entity.id
_entity.type
_entity.pdbx_description
1 polymer ?
#
loop_
_entity_poly.entity_id
_entity_poly.type
_entity_poly.pdbx_seq_one_letter_code
_entity_poly.pdbx_strand_id
1 'polypeptide(L)' 'MPYYRIIIWTKRRKLPFQGIRLIGNPNINAVHQEYSQQAHAKYRENLIDVEVQMLSKLSTAVKLFERKEMSKKD' A
#
# COMPACT_ATOMS: atom_id res chain seq x y z
N MET A 1 11.45 -2.89 -9.67
CA MET A 1 10.16 -2.34 -9.18
C MET A 1 10.27 -2.15 -7.67
N PRO A 2 10.01 -0.94 -7.16
CA PRO A 2 9.99 -0.66 -5.72
C PRO A 2 8.82 -1.32 -4.97
N TYR A 3 9.03 -1.60 -3.69
CA TYR A 3 7.99 -2.04 -2.78
C TYR A 3 7.41 -0.84 -2.05
N TYR A 4 6.08 -0.76 -1.97
CA TYR A 4 5.39 0.27 -1.21
C TYR A 4 4.47 -0.37 -0.19
N ARG A 5 4.47 0.16 1.02
CA ARG A 5 3.40 -0.03 1.99
C ARG A 5 2.38 1.08 1.79
N ILE A 6 1.13 0.67 1.56
CA ILE A 6 -0.01 1.58 1.46
C ILE A 6 -0.86 1.39 2.72
N ILE A 7 -1.19 2.49 3.39
CA ILE A 7 -2.05 2.52 4.57
C ILE A 7 -3.22 3.45 4.27
N ILE A 8 -4.46 2.98 4.48
CA ILE A 8 -5.68 3.74 4.23
C ILE A 8 -6.51 3.79 5.51
N TRP A 9 -6.68 5.00 6.03
CA TRP A 9 -7.48 5.27 7.21
C TRP A 9 -8.92 5.61 6.82
N THR A 10 -9.90 4.99 7.49
CA THR A 10 -11.32 5.23 7.24
C THR A 10 -12.09 5.36 8.54
N LYS A 11 -13.16 6.17 8.54
CA LYS A 11 -13.96 6.48 9.75
C LYS A 11 -14.57 5.25 10.44
N ARG A 12 -14.90 4.21 9.66
CA ARG A 12 -15.69 3.07 10.14
C ARG A 12 -14.85 1.94 10.74
N ARG A 13 -13.52 1.99 10.64
CA ARG A 13 -12.64 0.91 11.09
C ARG A 13 -11.71 1.39 12.19
N LYS A 14 -11.55 0.55 13.21
CA LYS A 14 -10.57 0.76 14.28
C LYS A 14 -9.12 0.62 13.81
N LEU A 15 -8.89 -0.21 12.80
CA LEU A 15 -7.57 -0.42 12.19
C LEU A 15 -7.59 -0.05 10.70
N PRO A 16 -6.53 0.58 10.19
CA PRO A 16 -6.44 0.96 8.79
C PRO A 16 -6.37 -0.27 7.90
N PHE A 17 -6.77 -0.10 6.64
CA PHE A 17 -6.38 -1.07 5.62
C PHE A 17 -4.90 -0.88 5.34
N GLN A 18 -4.13 -1.97 5.34
CA GLN A 18 -2.70 -1.91 5.02
C GLN A 18 -2.28 -3.08 4.13
N GLY A 19 -1.33 -2.82 3.24
CA GLY A 19 -0.77 -3.85 2.37
C GLY A 19 0.54 -3.41 1.73
N ILE A 20 1.36 -4.40 1.37
CA ILE A 20 2.56 -4.18 0.56
C ILE A 20 2.22 -4.46 -0.91
N ARG A 21 2.74 -3.63 -1.80
CA ARG A 21 2.58 -3.73 -3.26
C ARG A 21 3.90 -3.52 -3.97
N LEU A 22 4.11 -4.28 -5.05
CA LEU A 22 5.18 -4.04 -6.00
C LEU A 22 4.66 -3.10 -7.08
N ILE A 23 5.21 -1.89 -7.17
CA ILE A 23 4.73 -0.86 -8.09
C ILE A 23 5.90 -0.44 -8.98
N GLY A 24 5.66 -0.31 -10.28
CA GLY A 24 6.73 0.01 -11.25
C GLY A 24 7.26 1.44 -11.13
N ASN A 25 6.43 2.37 -10.65
CA ASN A 25 6.74 3.78 -10.55
C ASN A 25 7.67 4.08 -9.36
N PRO A 26 8.87 4.66 -9.58
CA PRO A 26 9.79 5.03 -8.50
C PRO A 26 9.44 6.36 -7.81
N ASN A 27 8.56 7.17 -8.39
CA ASN A 27 8.14 8.43 -7.79
C ASN A 27 7.06 8.20 -6.74
N ILE A 28 7.42 8.31 -5.46
CA ILE A 28 6.51 8.10 -4.33
C ILE A 28 5.31 9.05 -4.35
N ASN A 29 5.48 10.28 -4.82
CA ASN A 29 4.39 11.26 -4.89
C ASN A 29 3.36 10.87 -5.95
N ALA A 30 3.82 10.33 -7.08
CA ALA A 30 2.91 9.81 -8.12
C ALA A 30 2.12 8.59 -7.62
N VAL A 31 2.79 7.68 -6.89
CA VAL A 31 2.11 6.55 -6.24
C VAL A 31 1.11 7.03 -5.19
N HIS A 32 1.49 8.00 -4.37
CA HIS A 32 0.59 8.59 -3.38
C HIS A 32 -0.66 9.20 -4.03
N GLN A 33 -0.49 9.99 -5.08
CA GLN A 33 -1.60 10.59 -5.83
C GLN A 33 -2.54 9.53 -6.42
N GLU A 34 -1.97 8.49 -7.04
CA GLU A 34 -2.73 7.37 -7.61
C GLU A 34 -3.60 6.68 -6.54
N TYR A 35 -3.00 6.28 -5.41
CA TYR A 35 -3.73 5.59 -4.34
C TYR A 35 -4.71 6.51 -3.62
N SER A 36 -4.41 7.80 -3.51
CA SER A 36 -5.32 8.80 -2.94
C SER A 36 -6.57 8.94 -3.80
N GLN A 37 -6.44 9.03 -5.12
CA GLN A 37 -7.58 9.10 -6.04
C GLN A 37 -8.44 7.83 -5.96
N GLN A 38 -7.82 6.65 -5.96
CA GLN A 38 -8.53 5.38 -5.83
C GLN A 38 -9.27 5.28 -4.49
N ALA A 39 -8.62 5.67 -3.39
CA ALA A 39 -9.22 5.65 -2.06
C ALA A 39 -10.39 6.64 -1.95
N HIS A 40 -10.25 7.85 -2.50
CA HIS A 40 -11.33 8.83 -2.54
C HIS A 40 -12.54 8.31 -3.33
N ALA A 41 -12.31 7.70 -4.49
CA ALA A 41 -13.40 7.13 -5.30
C ALA A 41 -14.15 6.02 -4.56
N LYS A 42 -13.41 5.16 -3.83
CA LYS A 42 -13.96 4.00 -3.13
C LYS A 42 -14.64 4.34 -1.80
N TYR A 43 -14.01 5.17 -0.98
CA TYR A 43 -14.45 5.42 0.40
C TYR A 43 -15.19 6.75 0.58
N ARG A 44 -15.03 7.69 -0.37
CA ARG A 44 -15.69 9.01 -0.40
C ARG A 44 -15.55 9.73 0.95
N GLU A 45 -16.66 10.13 1.55
CA GLU A 45 -16.72 10.83 2.84
C GLU A 45 -16.21 10.00 4.04
N ASN A 46 -16.03 8.69 3.87
CA ASN A 46 -15.49 7.82 4.92
C ASN A 46 -13.96 7.76 4.90
N LEU A 47 -13.30 8.32 3.88
CA LEU A 47 -11.84 8.41 3.85
C LEU A 47 -11.36 9.42 4.89
N ILE A 48 -10.29 9.07 5.62
CA ILE A 48 -9.58 9.98 6.52
C ILE A 48 -8.26 10.39 5.87
N ASP A 49 -7.43 9.39 5.54
CA ASP A 49 -6.09 9.65 5.00
C ASP A 49 -5.54 8.43 4.24
N VAL A 50 -4.52 8.68 3.43
CA VAL A 50 -3.73 7.68 2.70
C VAL A 50 -2.25 7.97 2.91
N GLU A 51 -1.54 7.00 3.46
CA GLU A 51 -0.08 7.03 3.59
C GLU A 51 0.58 6.05 2.64
N VAL A 52 1.68 6.49 2.03
CA VAL A 52 2.51 5.66 1.16
C VAL A 52 3.95 5.72 1.66
N GLN A 53 4.54 4.55 1.87
CA GLN A 53 5.93 4.42 2.28
C GLN A 53 6.67 3.48 1.33
N MET A 54 7.75 3.96 0.71
CA MET A 54 8.66 3.08 -0.03
C MET A 54 9.48 2.24 0.96
N LEU A 55 9.57 0.94 0.71
CA LEU A 55 10.28 -0.01 1.56
C LEU A 55 11.55 -0.54 0.90
N SER A 56 12.61 -0.68 1.71
CA SER A 56 13.79 -1.43 1.32
C SER A 56 13.45 -2.90 1.10
N LYS A 57 14.01 -3.49 0.04
CA LYS A 57 13.95 -4.94 -0.24
C LYS A 57 14.49 -5.78 0.91
N LEU A 58 15.41 -5.21 1.69
CA LEU A 58 16.05 -5.93 2.80
C LEU A 58 15.17 -5.98 4.05
N SER A 59 14.09 -5.19 4.10
CA SER A 59 13.20 -5.14 5.26
C SER A 59 12.47 -6.49 5.47
N THR A 60 12.28 -6.86 6.74
CA THR A 60 11.55 -8.09 7.11
C THR A 60 10.15 -8.14 6.50
N ALA A 61 9.47 -7.00 6.44
CA ALA A 61 8.12 -6.90 5.89
C ALA A 61 8.07 -7.27 4.39
N VAL A 62 9.06 -6.82 3.60
CA VAL A 62 9.15 -7.18 2.17
C VAL A 62 9.51 -8.65 2.00
N LYS A 63 10.48 -9.17 2.75
CA LYS A 63 10.86 -10.60 2.67
C LYS A 63 9.68 -11.53 2.99
N LEU A 64 8.87 -11.19 3.99
CA LEU A 64 7.67 -11.95 4.33
C LEU A 64 6.59 -11.85 3.24
N PHE A 65 6.45 -10.68 2.62
CA PHE A 65 5.55 -10.50 1.48
C PHE A 65 5.98 -11.38 0.29
N GLU A 66 7.25 -11.34 -0.11
CA GLU A 66 7.78 -12.13 -1.23
C GLU A 66 7.58 -13.64 -1.02
N ARG A 67 7.85 -14.14 0.20
CA ARG A 67 7.61 -15.55 0.54
C ARG A 67 6.14 -15.93 0.36
N LYS A 68 5.22 -15.10 0.85
CA LYS A 68 3.77 -15.33 0.70
C LYS A 68 3.31 -15.30 -0.76
N GLU A 69 3.88 -14.42 -1.58
CA GLU A 69 3.51 -14.34 -2.99
C GLU A 69 4.10 -15.49 -3.83
N MET A 70 5.26 -16.02 -3.45
CA MET A 70 5.80 -17.25 -4.06
C MET A 70 4.93 -18.47 -3.75
N SER A 71 4.56 -18.68 -2.49
CA SER A 71 3.74 -19.83 -2.08
C SER A 71 2.31 -19.83 -2.63
N LYS A 72 1.84 -18.75 -3.25
CA LYS A 72 0.53 -18.70 -3.92
C LYS A 72 0.60 -19.10 -5.39
N LYS A 73 1.80 -19.23 -5.95
CA LYS A 73 2.03 -19.58 -7.36
C LYS A 73 2.24 -21.09 -7.56
N ASP A 74 2.38 -21.83 -6.47
CA ASP A 74 2.41 -23.30 -6.41
C ASP A 74 1.01 -23.85 -6.13
#